data_AF-Q8LSL0-F1
#
_entry.id   AF-Q8LSL0-F1
#
_cell.length_a   1.000
_cell.length_b   1.000
_cell.length_c   1.000
_cell.angle_alpha   90.00
_cell.angle_beta   90.00
_cell.angle_gamma   90.00
#
_symmetry.space_group_name_H-M   'P 1'
#
loop_
_entity.id
_entity.type
_entity.pdbx_description
1 polymer ?
#
loop_
_entity_poly.entity_id
_entity_poly.type
_entity_poly.pdbx_seq_one_letter_code
_entity_poly.pdbx_strand_id
1 'polypeptide(L)'
;WNRNYEDWNNLRSPFRGGAKGSKVIVTTRNTQVALMMEPSDNYHHSLEPLSDDDCWSIFVQHAFENRDIQKHPNLKSIGKKIVEKCDGLPLAAKVLGGVLRSKQRDDEWEHILNSKIWSLTDTECDIIPALGLSYHHLPAQLKRCFVYCATFPQDYKFKETELILLWMAEGLIQPLEGNKQMEDLGGEYFRELVSRPFFQRSGNGGSRFV
;
A
#
# COMPACT_ATOMS: atom_id res chain seq x y z
N TRP A 1 -10.43 -10.01 -13.03
CA TRP A 1 -11.83 -10.10 -12.54
C TRP A 1 -12.62 -11.01 -13.46
N ASN A 2 -13.35 -11.99 -12.92
CA ASN A 2 -14.20 -12.87 -13.71
C ASN A 2 -15.44 -12.10 -14.22
N ARG A 3 -15.67 -12.11 -15.53
CA ARG A 3 -16.80 -11.44 -16.20
C ARG A 3 -17.87 -12.44 -16.66
N ASN A 4 -17.73 -13.72 -16.31
CA ASN A 4 -18.70 -14.74 -16.65
C ASN A 4 -19.93 -14.63 -15.72
N TYR A 5 -21.08 -14.32 -16.32
CA TYR A 5 -22.34 -14.17 -15.62
C TYR A 5 -22.78 -15.45 -14.90
N GLU A 6 -22.56 -16.63 -15.50
CA GLU A 6 -22.97 -17.90 -14.89
C GLU A 6 -22.17 -18.23 -13.64
N ASP A 7 -20.88 -17.88 -13.61
CA ASP A 7 -20.05 -18.07 -12.41
C ASP A 7 -20.55 -17.21 -11.25
N TRP A 8 -21.00 -15.99 -11.52
CA TRP A 8 -21.61 -15.10 -10.52
C TRP A 8 -22.98 -15.61 -10.06
N ASN A 9 -23.81 -16.17 -10.95
CA ASN A 9 -25.07 -16.82 -10.57
C ASN A 9 -24.85 -18.03 -9.67
N ASN A 10 -23.88 -18.88 -10.02
CA ASN A 10 -23.47 -20.02 -9.21
C ASN A 10 -22.98 -19.57 -7.82
N LEU A 11 -22.18 -18.50 -7.76
CA LEU A 11 -21.73 -17.90 -6.51
C LEU A 11 -22.89 -17.31 -5.69
N ARG A 12 -23.93 -16.75 -6.32
CA ARG A 12 -25.10 -16.16 -5.64
C ARG A 12 -25.99 -17.22 -4.98
N SER A 13 -26.06 -18.42 -5.56
CA SER A 13 -27.00 -19.48 -5.16
C SER A 13 -26.94 -19.84 -3.66
N PRO A 14 -25.76 -20.10 -3.04
CA PRO A 14 -25.66 -20.43 -1.62
C PRO A 14 -26.18 -19.33 -0.68
N PHE A 15 -26.06 -18.05 -1.08
CA PHE A 15 -26.45 -16.92 -0.23
C PHE A 15 -27.97 -16.73 -0.12
N ARG A 16 -28.77 -17.41 -0.96
CA ARG A 16 -30.24 -17.38 -0.87
C ARG A 16 -30.79 -18.11 0.36
N GLY A 17 -29.99 -18.96 1.01
CA GLY A 17 -30.35 -19.66 2.25
C GLY A 17 -30.14 -18.86 3.53
N GLY A 18 -29.67 -17.62 3.46
CA GLY A 18 -29.42 -16.77 4.63
C GLY A 18 -30.69 -16.41 5.40
N ALA A 19 -30.56 -16.17 6.71
CA ALA A 19 -31.66 -15.70 7.54
C ALA A 19 -32.15 -14.31 7.08
N LYS A 20 -33.43 -13.99 7.36
CA LYS A 20 -33.99 -12.68 7.02
C LYS A 20 -33.15 -11.57 7.65
N GLY A 21 -32.70 -10.63 6.81
CA GLY A 21 -31.85 -9.50 7.23
C GLY A 21 -30.35 -9.71 7.01
N SER A 22 -29.91 -10.91 6.61
CA SER A 22 -28.52 -11.15 6.17
C SER A 22 -28.18 -10.30 4.94
N LYS A 23 -26.95 -9.78 4.89
CA LYS A 23 -26.44 -8.95 3.79
C LYS A 23 -25.09 -9.50 3.30
N VAL A 24 -24.86 -9.43 2.01
CA VAL A 24 -23.57 -9.75 1.37
C VAL A 24 -23.02 -8.46 0.76
N ILE A 25 -21.74 -8.18 0.99
CA ILE A 25 -21.04 -7.05 0.38
C ILE A 25 -20.03 -7.62 -0.61
N VAL A 26 -20.08 -7.13 -1.84
CA VAL A 26 -19.13 -7.48 -2.89
C VAL A 26 -18.33 -6.22 -3.21
N THR A 27 -17.01 -6.34 -3.21
CA THR A 27 -16.10 -5.28 -3.64
C THR A 27 -15.44 -5.68 -4.95
N THR A 28 -15.37 -4.76 -5.91
CA THR A 28 -14.78 -5.00 -7.23
C THR A 28 -14.20 -3.70 -7.76
N ARG A 29 -13.09 -3.79 -8.51
CA ARG A 29 -12.57 -2.64 -9.29
C ARG A 29 -13.21 -2.55 -10.68
N ASN A 30 -14.11 -3.47 -11.03
CA ASN A 30 -14.72 -3.55 -12.35
C ASN A 30 -16.22 -3.25 -12.25
N THR A 31 -16.65 -2.15 -12.86
CA THR A 31 -18.04 -1.69 -12.86
C THR A 31 -18.99 -2.69 -13.54
N GLN A 32 -18.54 -3.42 -14.55
CA GLN A 32 -19.36 -4.46 -15.20
C GLN A 32 -19.68 -5.60 -14.25
N VAL A 33 -18.73 -5.98 -13.37
CA VAL A 33 -18.98 -6.99 -12.33
C VAL A 33 -20.01 -6.50 -11.32
N ALA A 34 -19.97 -5.21 -10.93
CA ALA A 34 -20.96 -4.64 -10.03
C ALA A 34 -22.38 -4.68 -10.64
N LEU A 35 -22.50 -4.33 -11.93
CA LEU A 35 -23.78 -4.38 -12.67
C LEU A 35 -24.30 -5.81 -12.85
N MET A 36 -23.43 -6.81 -13.01
CA MET A 36 -23.82 -8.22 -13.08
C MET A 36 -24.39 -8.74 -11.76
N MET A 37 -23.91 -8.25 -10.61
CA MET A 37 -24.36 -8.72 -9.29
C MET A 37 -25.79 -8.29 -8.97
N GLU A 38 -26.14 -7.05 -9.27
CA GLU A 38 -27.51 -6.57 -9.18
C GLU A 38 -27.70 -5.39 -10.15
N PRO A 39 -28.55 -5.52 -11.20
CA PRO A 39 -28.71 -4.48 -12.22
C PRO A 39 -29.39 -3.20 -11.74
N SER A 40 -29.99 -3.20 -10.54
CA SER A 40 -30.67 -2.01 -10.02
C SER A 40 -29.67 -1.02 -9.43
N ASP A 41 -29.76 0.24 -9.85
CA ASP A 41 -28.86 1.32 -9.43
C ASP A 41 -28.83 1.60 -7.91
N ASN A 42 -29.87 1.17 -7.19
CA ASN A 42 -30.03 1.47 -5.76
C ASN A 42 -29.07 0.74 -4.81
N TYR A 43 -28.24 -0.19 -5.30
CA TYR A 43 -27.37 -1.02 -4.45
C TYR A 43 -25.90 -1.03 -4.84
N HIS A 44 -25.51 -0.31 -5.90
CA HIS A 44 -24.10 -0.07 -6.17
C HIS A 44 -23.62 1.17 -5.42
N HIS A 45 -22.42 1.12 -4.86
CA HIS A 45 -21.78 2.27 -4.24
C HIS A 45 -20.40 2.45 -4.88
N SER A 46 -20.27 3.49 -5.70
CA SER A 46 -18.97 3.93 -6.23
C SER A 46 -18.19 4.57 -5.09
N LEU A 47 -16.99 4.08 -4.82
CA LEU A 47 -16.08 4.73 -3.87
C LEU A 47 -15.42 5.90 -4.57
N GLU A 48 -15.77 7.10 -4.13
CA GLU A 48 -15.20 8.35 -4.63
C GLU A 48 -13.83 8.63 -3.98
N PRO A 49 -12.93 9.38 -4.64
CA PRO A 49 -11.69 9.85 -4.04
C PRO A 49 -11.95 10.66 -2.76
N LEU A 50 -10.99 10.63 -1.84
CA LEU A 50 -11.04 11.45 -0.63
C LEU A 50 -10.78 12.92 -0.96
N SER A 51 -11.24 13.80 -0.07
CA SER A 51 -10.83 15.20 -0.10
C SER A 51 -9.33 15.34 0.18
N ASP A 52 -8.73 16.43 -0.30
CA ASP A 52 -7.33 16.76 0.00
C ASP A 52 -7.08 16.90 1.51
N ASP A 53 -8.06 17.38 2.28
CA ASP A 53 -7.95 17.51 3.74
C ASP A 53 -7.95 16.13 4.45
N ASP A 54 -8.73 15.17 3.96
CA ASP A 54 -8.72 13.80 4.47
C ASP A 54 -7.42 13.08 4.10
N CYS A 55 -6.97 13.21 2.85
CA CYS A 55 -5.67 12.71 2.41
C CYS A 55 -4.52 13.36 3.18
N TRP A 56 -4.62 14.66 3.47
CA TRP A 56 -3.67 15.39 4.31
C TRP A 56 -3.61 14.80 5.71
N SER A 57 -4.75 14.47 6.31
CA SER A 57 -4.81 13.84 7.63
C SER A 57 -4.11 12.48 7.65
N ILE A 58 -4.35 11.64 6.64
CA ILE A 58 -3.66 10.35 6.46
C ILE A 58 -2.15 10.56 6.27
N PHE A 59 -1.78 11.47 5.39
CA PHE A 59 -0.38 11.78 5.08
C PHE A 59 0.38 12.21 6.34
N VAL A 60 -0.18 13.14 7.12
CA VAL A 60 0.45 13.65 8.35
C VAL A 60 0.66 12.53 9.38
N GLN A 61 -0.34 11.67 9.56
CA GLN A 61 -0.23 10.51 10.44
C GLN A 61 0.96 9.63 10.07
N HIS A 62 1.23 9.46 8.78
CA HIS A 62 2.33 8.61 8.31
C HIS A 62 3.69 9.32 8.21
N ALA A 63 3.73 10.61 7.87
CA ALA A 63 4.95 11.40 7.68
C ALA A 63 5.54 11.95 8.96
N PHE A 64 4.70 12.34 9.92
CA PHE A 64 5.15 12.99 11.15
C PHE A 64 5.10 12.05 12.35
N GLU A 65 4.21 11.05 12.37
CA GLU A 65 3.94 10.19 13.53
C GLU A 65 3.82 11.00 14.82
N ASN A 66 4.91 11.10 15.60
CA ASN A 66 4.99 11.80 16.89
C ASN A 66 5.62 13.20 16.81
N ARG A 67 6.04 13.65 15.62
CA ARG A 67 6.62 14.98 15.43
C ARG A 67 5.53 16.03 15.31
N ASP A 68 5.73 17.15 16.00
CA ASP A 68 4.83 18.29 15.92
C ASP A 68 5.00 19.01 14.58
N ILE A 69 4.03 18.82 13.68
CA ILE A 69 4.00 19.46 12.36
C ILE A 69 4.00 20.99 12.42
N GLN A 70 3.48 21.58 13.51
CA GLN A 70 3.43 23.05 13.63
C GLN A 70 4.83 23.65 13.78
N LYS A 71 5.82 22.86 14.19
CA LYS A 71 7.24 23.26 14.25
C LYS A 71 7.93 23.25 12.89
N HIS A 72 7.26 22.75 11.85
CA HIS A 72 7.83 22.58 10.51
C HIS A 72 6.93 23.20 9.42
N PRO A 73 6.76 24.54 9.39
CA PRO A 73 5.85 25.21 8.46
C PRO A 73 6.21 25.01 6.98
N ASN A 74 7.50 24.92 6.65
CA ASN A 74 7.96 24.66 5.28
C ASN A 74 7.62 23.23 4.82
N LEU A 75 7.95 22.22 5.63
CA LEU A 75 7.57 20.82 5.35
C LEU A 75 6.05 20.66 5.24
N LYS A 76 5.28 21.38 6.06
CA LYS A 76 3.82 21.41 5.95
C LYS A 76 3.36 21.95 4.60
N SER A 77 3.96 23.06 4.13
CA SER A 77 3.64 23.65 2.83
C SER A 77 3.99 22.72 1.66
N ILE A 78 5.19 22.11 1.68
CA ILE A 78 5.62 21.16 0.66
C ILE A 78 4.74 19.90 0.68
N GLY A 79 4.43 19.39 1.88
CA GLY A 79 3.57 18.23 2.07
C GLY A 79 2.18 18.40 1.48
N LYS A 80 1.56 19.57 1.64
CA LYS A 80 0.25 19.85 1.03
C LYS A 80 0.28 19.73 -0.49
N LYS A 81 1.32 20.26 -1.14
CA LYS A 81 1.53 20.10 -2.59
C LYS A 81 1.76 18.66 -3.02
N ILE A 82 2.36 17.83 -2.16
CA ILE A 82 2.51 16.38 -2.41
C ILE A 82 1.16 15.68 -2.27
N VAL A 83 0.31 16.10 -1.32
CA VAL A 83 -1.04 15.55 -1.14
C VAL A 83 -1.97 15.90 -2.30
N GLU A 84 -1.88 17.12 -2.84
CA GLU A 84 -2.60 17.49 -4.07
C GLU A 84 -2.26 16.54 -5.23
N LYS A 85 -1.01 16.05 -5.31
CA LYS A 85 -0.59 15.04 -6.31
C LYS A 85 -1.07 13.62 -6.02
N CYS A 86 -1.66 13.35 -4.85
CA CYS A 86 -2.22 12.06 -4.51
C CYS A 86 -3.62 11.85 -5.11
N ASP A 87 -4.25 12.92 -5.62
CA ASP A 87 -5.55 12.87 -6.31
C ASP A 87 -6.63 12.12 -5.51
N GLY A 88 -6.72 12.42 -4.22
CA GLY A 88 -7.69 11.79 -3.32
C GLY A 88 -7.46 10.30 -3.02
N LEU A 89 -6.35 9.70 -3.46
CA LEU A 89 -6.04 8.30 -3.22
C LEU A 89 -5.44 8.08 -1.81
N PRO A 90 -6.16 7.44 -0.85
CA PRO A 90 -5.68 7.28 0.51
C PRO A 90 -4.39 6.47 0.60
N LEU A 91 -4.23 5.48 -0.27
CA LEU A 91 -3.02 4.66 -0.30
C LEU A 91 -1.80 5.45 -0.81
N ALA A 92 -1.97 6.38 -1.76
CA ALA A 92 -0.89 7.26 -2.21
C ALA A 92 -0.41 8.17 -1.07
N ALA A 93 -1.34 8.82 -0.37
CA ALA A 93 -1.05 9.68 0.78
C ALA A 93 -0.31 8.92 1.88
N LYS A 94 -0.78 7.70 2.21
CA LYS A 94 -0.14 6.81 3.18
C LYS A 94 1.28 6.41 2.76
N VAL A 95 1.48 6.04 1.50
CA VAL A 95 2.78 5.60 0.97
C VAL A 95 3.78 6.75 0.99
N LEU A 96 3.42 7.91 0.46
CA LEU A 96 4.32 9.07 0.40
C LEU A 96 4.61 9.64 1.79
N GLY A 97 3.62 9.61 2.69
CA GLY A 97 3.87 9.91 4.09
C GLY A 97 4.92 8.97 4.70
N GLY A 98 4.83 7.67 4.43
CA GLY A 98 5.84 6.68 4.84
C GLY A 98 7.24 6.97 4.29
N VAL A 99 7.36 7.37 3.02
CA VAL A 99 8.64 7.74 2.39
C VAL A 99 9.28 8.96 3.06
N LEU A 100 8.46 9.96 3.39
CA LEU A 100 8.91 11.23 3.95
C LEU A 100 9.15 11.17 5.46
N ARG A 101 8.71 10.11 6.12
CA ARG A 101 8.89 9.90 7.56
C ARG A 101 10.34 10.06 8.01
N SER A 102 11.28 9.47 7.28
CA SER A 102 12.71 9.53 7.63
C SER A 102 13.42 10.80 7.14
N LYS A 103 12.71 11.71 6.46
CA LYS A 103 13.28 12.91 5.81
C LYS A 103 12.97 14.15 6.62
N GLN A 104 14.00 14.89 7.01
CA GLN A 104 13.86 16.05 7.92
C GLN A 104 14.12 17.38 7.24
N ARG A 105 14.79 17.38 6.08
CA ARG A 105 15.17 18.61 5.40
C ARG A 105 14.19 18.95 4.29
N ASP A 106 13.98 20.26 4.09
CA ASP A 106 13.06 20.78 3.08
C ASP A 106 13.45 20.32 1.65
N ASP A 107 14.75 20.30 1.33
CA ASP A 107 15.28 19.88 0.03
C ASP A 107 14.98 18.41 -0.30
N GLU A 108 14.95 17.53 0.70
CA GLU A 108 14.57 16.14 0.52
C GLU A 108 13.10 15.97 0.14
N TRP A 109 12.22 16.84 0.67
CA TRP A 109 10.79 16.83 0.35
C TRP A 109 10.54 17.45 -1.03
N GLU A 110 11.23 18.54 -1.35
CA GLU A 110 11.19 19.14 -2.69
C GLU A 110 11.66 18.18 -3.78
N HIS A 111 12.67 17.35 -3.50
CA HIS A 111 13.12 16.31 -4.43
C HIS A 111 12.01 15.30 -4.74
N ILE A 112 11.19 14.91 -3.74
CA ILE A 112 10.02 14.06 -3.97
C ILE A 112 8.97 14.80 -4.78
N LEU A 113 8.62 16.04 -4.39
CA LEU A 113 7.61 16.86 -5.06
C LEU A 113 7.92 17.08 -6.54
N ASN A 114 9.19 17.31 -6.88
CA ASN A 114 9.66 17.67 -8.22
C ASN A 114 10.19 16.48 -9.03
N SER A 115 10.01 15.26 -8.54
CA SER A 115 10.53 14.07 -9.22
C SER A 115 9.91 13.84 -10.60
N LYS A 116 10.73 13.41 -11.57
CA LYS A 116 10.26 12.98 -12.89
C LYS A 116 9.40 11.71 -12.83
N ILE A 117 9.40 10.97 -11.72
CA ILE A 117 8.56 9.78 -11.56
C ILE A 117 7.07 10.14 -11.62
N TRP A 118 6.71 11.36 -11.24
CA TRP A 118 5.34 11.87 -11.37
C TRP A 118 4.80 11.84 -12.81
N SER A 119 5.67 11.92 -13.82
CA SER A 119 5.26 11.87 -15.22
C SER A 119 5.28 10.47 -15.82
N LEU A 120 5.60 9.43 -15.04
CA LEU A 120 5.60 8.03 -15.50
C LEU A 120 4.20 7.38 -15.45
N THR A 121 3.14 8.18 -15.56
CA THR A 121 1.76 7.72 -15.45
C THR A 121 1.47 6.59 -16.42
N ASP A 122 1.05 5.44 -15.88
CA ASP A 122 0.47 4.35 -16.63
C ASP A 122 -1.03 4.65 -16.84
N THR A 123 -1.54 4.44 -18.05
CA THR A 123 -2.94 4.77 -18.43
C THR A 123 -3.98 3.98 -17.64
N GLU A 124 -3.57 2.95 -16.90
CA GLU A 124 -4.50 2.07 -16.17
C GLU A 124 -4.51 2.30 -14.64
N CYS A 125 -3.56 3.03 -14.06
CA CYS A 125 -3.46 3.11 -12.60
C CYS A 125 -2.78 4.38 -12.07
N ASP A 126 -3.60 5.31 -11.57
CA ASP A 126 -3.18 6.63 -11.11
C ASP A 126 -2.26 6.60 -9.87
N ILE A 127 -2.22 5.48 -9.14
CA ILE A 127 -1.36 5.34 -7.95
C ILE A 127 0.10 5.01 -8.28
N ILE A 128 0.40 4.59 -9.52
CA ILE A 128 1.72 4.07 -9.91
C ILE A 128 2.85 5.07 -9.62
N PRO A 129 2.72 6.38 -9.88
CA PRO A 129 3.77 7.34 -9.53
C PRO A 129 4.12 7.35 -8.04
N ALA A 130 3.11 7.29 -7.15
CA ALA A 130 3.33 7.28 -5.70
C ALA A 130 4.04 5.99 -5.24
N LEU A 131 3.62 4.84 -5.77
CA LEU A 131 4.29 3.55 -5.49
C LEU A 131 5.71 3.52 -6.05
N GLY A 132 5.91 4.03 -7.27
CA GLY A 132 7.20 4.14 -7.93
C GLY A 132 8.18 5.02 -7.16
N LEU A 133 7.70 6.14 -6.60
CA LEU A 133 8.49 7.00 -5.72
C LEU A 133 8.90 6.27 -4.44
N SER A 134 7.98 5.53 -3.84
CA SER A 134 8.28 4.73 -2.65
C SER A 134 9.36 3.70 -2.93
N TYR A 135 9.22 2.96 -4.03
CA TYR A 135 10.20 1.97 -4.45
C TYR A 135 11.54 2.62 -4.78
N HIS A 136 11.55 3.72 -5.54
CA HIS A 136 12.77 4.42 -5.93
C HIS A 136 13.61 4.84 -4.71
N HIS A 137 12.96 5.27 -3.62
CA HIS A 137 13.62 5.74 -2.40
C HIS A 137 13.85 4.63 -1.35
N LEU A 138 13.64 3.36 -1.70
CA LEU A 138 14.11 2.24 -0.90
C LEU A 138 15.63 2.04 -1.05
N PRO A 139 16.33 1.69 0.04
CA PRO A 139 17.66 1.10 -0.01
C PRO A 139 17.75 -0.09 -0.98
N ALA A 140 18.91 -0.28 -1.60
CA ALA A 140 19.10 -1.31 -2.64
C ALA A 140 18.82 -2.73 -2.13
N GLN A 141 19.20 -3.05 -0.90
CA GLN A 141 18.97 -4.33 -0.26
C GLN A 141 17.46 -4.58 -0.07
N LEU A 142 16.71 -3.57 0.39
CA LEU A 142 15.27 -3.66 0.55
C LEU A 142 14.52 -3.79 -0.77
N LYS A 143 15.00 -3.12 -1.84
CA LYS A 143 14.46 -3.32 -3.19
C LYS A 143 14.54 -4.78 -3.61
N ARG A 144 15.70 -5.42 -3.42
CA ARG A 144 15.90 -6.84 -3.76
C ARG A 144 15.01 -7.77 -2.93
N CYS A 145 14.93 -7.52 -1.62
CA CYS A 145 14.07 -8.27 -0.71
C CYS A 145 12.58 -8.14 -1.08
N PHE A 146 12.12 -6.93 -1.41
CA PHE A 146 10.75 -6.69 -1.84
C PHE A 146 10.44 -7.35 -3.19
N VAL A 147 11.32 -7.20 -4.19
CA VAL A 147 11.13 -7.81 -5.52
C VAL A 147 11.04 -9.33 -5.45
N TYR A 148 11.74 -9.98 -4.52
CA TYR A 148 11.61 -11.42 -4.29
C TYR A 148 10.16 -11.85 -4.02
N CYS A 149 9.36 -11.00 -3.36
CA CYS A 149 7.97 -11.30 -3.05
C CYS A 149 7.09 -11.43 -4.30
N ALA A 150 7.53 -10.94 -5.46
CA ALA A 150 6.84 -11.13 -6.74
C ALA A 150 6.83 -12.60 -7.21
N THR A 151 7.62 -13.47 -6.58
CA THR A 151 7.59 -14.92 -6.83
C THR A 151 6.39 -15.60 -6.15
N PHE A 152 5.77 -14.96 -5.17
CA PHE A 152 4.61 -15.51 -4.50
C PHE A 152 3.35 -15.37 -5.37
N PRO A 153 2.39 -16.30 -5.23
CA PRO A 153 1.07 -16.14 -5.83
C PRO A 153 0.40 -14.85 -5.34
N GLN A 154 -0.52 -14.33 -6.16
CA GLN A 154 -1.34 -13.19 -5.77
C GLN A 154 -2.06 -13.47 -4.44
N ASP A 155 -2.08 -12.48 -3.54
CA ASP A 155 -2.71 -12.54 -2.22
C ASP A 155 -2.12 -13.60 -1.27
N TYR A 156 -0.90 -14.09 -1.53
CA TYR A 156 -0.20 -15.02 -0.65
C TYR A 156 0.05 -14.38 0.73
N LYS A 157 -0.24 -15.15 1.78
CA LYS A 157 -0.07 -14.70 3.17
C LYS A 157 1.15 -15.36 3.80
N PHE A 158 2.19 -14.59 4.04
CA PHE A 158 3.44 -15.06 4.63
C PHE A 158 3.58 -14.65 6.09
N LYS A 159 4.40 -15.38 6.85
CA LYS A 159 4.89 -14.92 8.17
C LYS A 159 6.21 -14.15 8.01
N GLU A 160 6.51 -13.27 8.96
CA GLU A 160 7.81 -12.57 9.02
C GLU A 160 8.99 -13.55 8.98
N THR A 161 8.97 -14.56 9.86
CA THR A 161 10.05 -15.56 9.95
C THR A 161 10.21 -16.39 8.68
N GLU A 162 9.11 -16.69 7.99
CA GLU A 162 9.13 -17.41 6.72
C GLU A 162 9.83 -16.59 5.64
N LEU A 163 9.47 -15.31 5.49
CA LEU A 163 10.05 -14.45 4.48
C LEU A 163 11.54 -14.18 4.73
N ILE A 164 11.93 -13.98 6.00
CA ILE A 164 13.32 -13.78 6.38
C ILE A 164 14.17 -15.00 6.01
N LEU A 165 13.69 -16.22 6.30
CA LEU A 165 14.41 -17.45 5.94
C LEU A 165 14.57 -17.60 4.42
N LEU A 166 13.55 -17.22 3.65
CA LEU A 166 13.63 -17.23 2.18
C LEU A 166 14.67 -16.21 1.67
N TRP A 167 14.69 -14.99 2.21
CA TRP A 167 15.70 -14.01 1.86
C TRP A 167 17.12 -14.44 2.23
N MET A 168 17.29 -15.17 3.36
CA MET A 168 18.57 -15.75 3.75
C MET A 168 19.00 -16.85 2.77
N ALA A 169 18.09 -17.77 2.42
CA ALA A 169 18.37 -18.86 1.49
C ALA A 169 18.81 -18.36 0.10
N GLU A 170 18.25 -17.23 -0.34
CA GLU A 170 18.56 -16.59 -1.63
C GLU A 170 19.76 -15.62 -1.55
N GLY A 171 20.42 -15.52 -0.39
CA GLY A 171 21.58 -14.64 -0.18
C GLY A 171 21.26 -13.15 -0.34
N LEU A 172 20.00 -12.75 -0.11
CA LEU A 172 19.54 -11.36 -0.18
C LEU A 172 19.88 -10.59 1.10
N ILE A 173 20.05 -11.30 2.21
CA ILE A 173 20.56 -10.77 3.47
C ILE A 173 22.05 -11.09 3.55
N GLN A 174 22.88 -10.06 3.49
CA GLN A 174 24.33 -10.18 3.62
C GLN A 174 24.77 -9.33 4.82
N PRO A 175 25.28 -9.95 5.89
CA PRO A 175 25.87 -9.21 6.99
C PRO A 175 27.03 -8.36 6.46
N LEU A 176 26.97 -7.05 6.66
CA LEU A 176 28.15 -6.19 6.58
C LEU A 176 29.06 -6.53 7.76
N GLU A 177 30.37 -6.37 7.57
CA GLU A 177 31.43 -6.66 8.56
C GLU A 177 30.98 -6.32 10.00
N GLY A 178 30.64 -7.37 10.77
CA GLY A 178 30.02 -7.25 12.08
C GLY A 178 29.31 -8.54 12.52
N ASN A 179 29.20 -8.76 13.83
CA ASN A 179 28.65 -9.98 14.45
C ASN A 179 27.12 -10.08 14.42
N LYS A 180 26.43 -9.38 13.50
CA LYS A 180 24.96 -9.37 13.48
C LYS A 180 24.43 -10.63 12.80
N GLN A 181 23.51 -11.32 13.47
CA GLN A 181 22.84 -12.49 12.90
C GLN A 181 21.98 -12.08 11.70
N MET A 182 21.90 -12.95 10.70
CA MET A 182 21.15 -12.66 9.47
C MET A 182 19.66 -12.49 9.77
N GLU A 183 19.14 -13.21 10.76
CA GLU A 183 17.77 -13.14 11.22
C GLU A 183 17.44 -11.75 11.78
N ASP A 184 18.33 -11.18 12.60
CA ASP A 184 18.15 -9.84 13.17
C ASP A 184 18.16 -8.77 12.08
N LEU A 185 19.07 -8.89 11.11
CA LEU A 185 19.14 -7.99 9.96
C LEU A 185 17.90 -8.13 9.06
N GLY A 186 17.44 -9.36 8.82
CA GLY A 186 16.22 -9.64 8.09
C GLY A 186 14.98 -9.06 8.78
N GLY A 187 14.91 -9.14 10.11
CA GLY A 187 13.84 -8.53 10.91
C GLY A 187 13.85 -7.00 10.86
N GLU A 188 15.01 -6.36 10.72
CA GLU A 188 15.09 -4.92 10.45
C GLU A 188 14.58 -4.57 9.05
N TYR A 189 14.98 -5.34 8.04
CA TYR A 189 14.53 -5.12 6.67
C TYR A 189 13.01 -5.29 6.57
N PHE A 190 12.48 -6.33 7.21
CA PHE A 190 11.05 -6.58 7.28
C PHE A 190 10.30 -5.43 7.94
N ARG A 191 10.75 -4.96 9.12
CA ARG A 191 10.15 -3.83 9.83
C ARG A 191 10.20 -2.55 9.02
N GLU A 192 11.29 -2.30 8.28
CA GLU A 192 11.38 -1.13 7.42
C GLU A 192 10.35 -1.19 6.27
N LEU A 193 10.19 -2.36 5.62
CA LEU A 193 9.19 -2.56 4.57
C LEU A 193 7.75 -2.44 5.10
N VAL A 194 7.48 -2.91 6.32
CA VAL A 194 6.19 -2.68 6.99
C VAL A 194 5.95 -1.18 7.27
N SER A 195 6.97 -0.45 7.70
CA SER A 195 6.85 0.97 8.02
C SER A 195 6.68 1.88 6.78
N ARG A 196 7.15 1.41 5.60
CA ARG A 196 7.05 2.08 4.29
C ARG A 196 5.87 1.53 3.45
N PRO A 197 4.74 1.26 4.10
CA PRO A 197 3.61 0.40 3.67
C PRO A 197 3.80 -0.62 2.51
N PHE A 198 4.97 -1.26 2.35
CA PHE A 198 5.17 -2.33 1.36
C PHE A 198 4.55 -3.65 1.81
N PHE A 199 4.51 -3.90 3.12
CA PHE A 199 3.83 -5.05 3.70
C PHE A 199 2.70 -4.61 4.62
N GLN A 200 1.57 -5.30 4.55
CA GLN A 200 0.38 -5.00 5.34
C GLN A 200 0.01 -6.21 6.19
N ARG A 201 -0.31 -5.99 7.47
CA ARG A 201 -0.81 -7.07 8.33
C ARG A 201 -2.14 -7.58 7.79
N SER A 202 -2.26 -8.90 7.67
CA SER A 202 -3.52 -9.54 7.30
C SER A 202 -4.51 -9.44 8.47
N GLY A 203 -5.73 -8.97 8.21
CA GLY A 203 -6.72 -8.60 9.24
C GLY A 203 -7.21 -9.72 10.18
N ASN A 204 -6.80 -10.98 9.99
CA ASN A 204 -7.30 -12.12 10.77
C ASN A 204 -6.56 -12.34 12.11
N GLY A 205 -6.15 -11.28 12.82
CA GLY A 205 -5.52 -11.39 14.15
C GLY A 205 -4.20 -12.17 14.21
N GLY A 206 -3.69 -12.65 13.07
CA GLY A 206 -2.47 -13.45 12.98
C GLY A 206 -1.22 -12.61 12.74
N SER A 207 -0.05 -13.25 12.89
CA SER A 207 1.27 -12.69 12.57
C SER A 207 1.60 -12.75 11.06
N ARG A 208 0.57 -12.69 10.20
CA ARG A 208 0.71 -12.86 8.75
C ARG A 208 0.59 -11.51 8.03
N PHE A 209 1.28 -11.41 6.91
CA PHE A 209 1.35 -10.22 6.08
C PHE A 209 0.98 -10.56 4.64
N VAL A 210 0.62 -9.52 3.90
CA VAL A 210 0.46 -9.49 2.44
C VAL A 210 1.27 -8.34 1.87
#